data_AF-A0A9X1XX18-F1
#
_entry.id   AF-A0A9X1XX18-F1
#
_cell.length_a   1.000
_cell.length_b   1.000
_cell.length_c   1.000
_cell.angle_alpha   90.00
_cell.angle_beta   90.00
_cell.angle_gamma   90.00
#
_symmetry.space_group_name_H-M   'P 1'
#
loop_
_entity.id
_entity.type
_entity.pdbx_description
1 polymer ?
#
loop_
_entity_poly.entity_id
_entity_poly.type
_entity_poly.pdbx_seq_one_letter_code
_entity_poly.pdbx_strand_id
1 'polypeptide(L)'
;MNLFKLFFKKDKIEKTDTQSFTKKNEIIEENDDQNHPEWDDVFYARATNDLNKMLEVVNVKTDLVNRHFLLQTIVGETYKLRDQENFKNLCLKYSEIHLLEFPEIALALKKDMDGVLPRVSTFQNYATLLTELGEFEKAISVCEMAISYELSDGTKSDYEGRIERIKKKNNVI
;
A
#
# COMPACT_ATOMS: atom_id res chain seq x y z
N MET A 1 41.77 -15.97 -13.48
CA MET A 1 40.88 -17.04 -12.96
C MET A 1 41.40 -17.45 -11.59
N ASN A 2 40.56 -17.28 -10.57
CA ASN A 2 40.64 -17.67 -9.16
C ASN A 2 41.78 -17.15 -8.27
N LEU A 3 41.39 -16.26 -7.35
CA LEU A 3 42.21 -15.65 -6.30
C LEU A 3 41.51 -15.88 -4.94
N PHE A 4 42.31 -16.23 -3.93
CA PHE A 4 42.03 -16.22 -2.49
C PHE A 4 41.35 -17.42 -1.80
N LYS A 5 42.20 -18.36 -1.35
CA LYS A 5 42.12 -18.98 -0.02
C LYS A 5 43.50 -18.89 0.65
N LEU A 6 43.62 -18.05 1.67
CA LEU A 6 44.70 -18.02 2.66
C LEU A 6 44.12 -17.41 3.93
N PHE A 7 44.44 -17.78 5.16
CA PHE A 7 45.00 -18.97 5.81
C PHE A 7 44.85 -18.63 7.32
N PHE A 8 44.56 -19.62 8.16
CA PHE A 8 44.41 -19.48 9.61
C PHE A 8 45.62 -18.82 10.32
N LYS A 9 45.39 -17.99 11.35
CA LYS A 9 46.09 -18.17 12.64
C LYS A 9 45.39 -17.50 13.83
N LYS A 10 45.27 -18.31 14.87
CA LYS A 10 44.75 -18.06 16.21
C LYS A 10 45.94 -17.72 17.09
N ASP A 11 45.90 -16.61 17.82
CA ASP A 11 46.78 -16.37 18.97
C ASP A 11 45.94 -15.76 20.11
N LYS A 12 45.99 -16.44 21.28
CA LYS A 12 45.48 -16.02 22.59
C LYS A 12 46.71 -15.79 23.47
N ILE A 13 46.77 -14.69 24.23
CA ILE A 13 47.45 -14.44 25.52
C ILE A 13 46.90 -13.06 25.97
N GLU A 14 46.06 -12.87 26.99
CA GLU A 14 46.15 -12.99 28.46
C GLU A 14 46.18 -11.61 29.18
N LYS A 15 45.07 -11.34 29.89
CA LYS A 15 44.73 -10.46 31.03
C LYS A 15 45.66 -9.29 31.46
N THR A 16 45.04 -8.11 31.62
CA THR A 16 45.22 -7.24 32.81
C THR A 16 43.94 -6.44 33.15
N ASP A 17 43.54 -6.62 34.41
CA ASP A 17 42.94 -5.69 35.38
C ASP A 17 41.74 -4.77 35.06
N THR A 18 40.63 -5.18 35.68
CA THR A 18 39.79 -4.42 36.61
C THR A 18 39.54 -2.94 36.33
N GLN A 19 38.30 -2.62 35.92
CA GLN A 19 37.50 -1.62 36.62
C GLN A 19 36.02 -1.79 36.33
N SER A 20 35.30 -2.10 37.40
CA SER A 20 33.85 -2.07 37.52
C SER A 20 33.29 -0.69 37.17
N PHE A 21 32.29 -0.63 36.29
CA PHE A 21 31.40 0.52 36.18
C PHE A 21 29.94 0.04 36.26
N THR A 22 29.46 -0.09 37.49
CA THR A 22 28.04 0.07 37.79
C THR A 22 27.85 1.53 38.18
N LYS A 23 27.14 2.30 37.35
CA LYS A 23 26.25 3.36 37.86
C LYS A 23 25.31 3.88 36.77
N LYS A 24 24.03 3.66 37.08
CA LYS A 24 22.89 4.58 36.92
C LYS A 24 22.43 4.89 35.51
N ASN A 25 21.31 4.23 35.16
CA ASN A 25 20.04 4.86 34.81
C ASN A 25 20.11 6.40 34.71
N GLU A 26 20.40 6.88 33.52
CA GLU A 26 19.75 8.07 33.00
C GLU A 26 18.68 7.56 32.04
N ILE A 27 17.44 7.57 32.54
CA ILE A 27 16.26 7.60 31.68
C ILE A 27 16.40 8.94 30.95
N ILE A 28 16.86 8.88 29.71
CA ILE A 28 16.62 9.98 28.78
C ILE A 28 15.13 9.89 28.53
N GLU A 29 14.37 10.69 29.29
CA GLU A 29 13.04 11.10 28.87
C GLU A 29 13.26 11.88 27.57
N GLU A 30 13.29 11.15 26.46
CA GLU A 30 12.94 11.71 25.18
C GLU A 30 11.51 12.19 25.35
N ASN A 31 11.41 13.50 25.61
CA ASN A 31 10.21 14.26 25.33
C ASN A 31 10.01 14.14 23.81
N ASP A 32 9.45 13.01 23.40
CA ASP A 32 8.88 12.81 22.09
C ASP A 32 7.75 13.82 22.00
N ASP A 33 8.01 14.84 21.20
CA ASP A 33 7.09 15.87 20.78
C ASP A 33 5.97 15.19 19.97
N GLN A 34 5.10 14.46 20.68
CA GLN A 34 3.92 13.79 20.14
C GLN A 34 2.85 14.82 19.84
N ASN A 35 3.15 15.69 18.88
CA ASN A 35 2.18 16.46 18.13
C ASN A 35 2.85 16.89 16.82
N HIS A 36 3.23 15.92 15.99
CA HIS A 36 3.27 16.16 14.55
C HIS A 36 1.82 16.15 14.06
N PRO A 37 1.22 17.29 13.69
CA PRO A 37 -0.21 17.40 13.36
C PRO A 37 -0.62 16.69 12.04
N GLU A 38 0.19 15.76 11.53
CA GLU A 38 -0.04 15.04 10.27
C GLU A 38 -0.10 13.51 10.43
N TRP A 39 0.29 12.94 11.58
CA TRP A 39 0.30 11.49 11.78
C TRP A 39 -0.81 11.08 12.74
N ASP A 40 -1.96 10.73 12.17
CA ASP A 40 -3.11 10.21 12.92
C ASP A 40 -3.07 8.68 13.04
N ASP A 41 -4.05 8.11 13.75
CA ASP A 41 -4.19 6.66 13.92
C ASP A 41 -4.20 5.90 12.59
N VAL A 42 -4.73 6.53 11.52
CA VAL A 42 -4.76 5.96 10.17
C VAL A 42 -3.36 5.87 9.58
N PHE A 43 -2.56 6.94 9.70
CA PHE A 43 -1.17 6.94 9.28
C PHE A 43 -0.38 5.83 9.99
N TYR A 44 -0.47 5.75 11.32
CA TYR A 44 0.28 4.77 12.11
C TYR A 44 -0.14 3.33 11.80
N ALA A 45 -1.46 3.06 11.68
CA ALA A 45 -1.93 1.73 11.31
C ALA A 45 -1.38 1.31 9.94
N ARG A 46 -1.42 2.20 8.94
CA ARG A 46 -0.85 1.94 7.61
C ARG A 46 0.65 1.67 7.68
N ALA A 47 1.40 2.43 8.47
CA ALA A 47 2.86 2.29 8.59
C ALA A 47 3.29 0.90 9.10
N THR A 48 2.41 0.18 9.81
CA THR A 48 2.69 -1.20 10.24
C THR A 48 2.59 -2.23 9.12
N ASN A 49 1.93 -1.90 8.00
CA ASN A 49 1.56 -2.84 6.93
C ASN A 49 0.79 -4.09 7.42
N ASP A 50 0.10 -3.98 8.57
CA ASP A 50 -0.78 -5.01 9.13
C ASP A 50 -2.22 -4.74 8.69
N LEU A 51 -2.79 -5.66 7.92
CA LEU A 51 -4.15 -5.54 7.41
C LEU A 51 -5.19 -5.44 8.53
N ASN A 52 -5.03 -6.16 9.64
CA ASN A 52 -6.01 -6.12 10.73
C ASN A 52 -6.02 -4.73 11.39
N LYS A 53 -4.85 -4.16 11.65
CA LYS A 53 -4.74 -2.80 12.21
C LYS A 53 -5.35 -1.74 11.28
N MET A 54 -5.13 -1.87 9.96
CA MET A 54 -5.76 -0.96 8.98
C MET A 54 -7.28 -1.10 8.96
N LEU A 55 -7.82 -2.31 9.12
CA LEU A 55 -9.26 -2.55 9.18
C LEU A 55 -9.90 -2.00 10.46
N GLU A 56 -9.19 -2.00 11.59
CA GLU A 56 -9.66 -1.42 12.85
C GLU A 56 -9.88 0.10 12.75
N VAL A 57 -9.03 0.80 12.02
CA VAL A 57 -9.09 2.27 11.88
C VAL A 57 -9.86 2.74 10.64
N VAL A 58 -10.42 1.84 9.84
CA VAL A 58 -11.01 2.20 8.53
C VAL A 58 -12.22 3.14 8.60
N ASN A 59 -12.84 3.28 9.77
CA ASN A 59 -13.95 4.21 9.99
C ASN A 59 -13.53 5.44 10.83
N VAL A 60 -12.25 5.55 11.20
CA VAL A 60 -11.72 6.73 11.88
C VAL A 60 -11.69 7.89 10.90
N LYS A 61 -12.17 9.05 11.34
CA LYS A 61 -12.12 10.27 10.53
C LYS A 61 -10.65 10.71 10.39
N THR A 62 -10.22 10.86 9.16
CA THR A 62 -8.87 11.26 8.75
C THR A 62 -8.97 12.24 7.58
N ASP A 63 -7.86 12.85 7.18
CA ASP A 63 -7.81 13.64 5.95
C ASP A 63 -7.89 12.75 4.69
N LEU A 64 -8.18 13.37 3.54
CA LEU A 64 -8.40 12.66 2.29
C LEU A 64 -7.14 11.97 1.73
N VAL A 65 -5.94 12.47 2.05
CA VAL A 65 -4.68 11.89 1.59
C VAL A 65 -4.36 10.62 2.39
N ASN A 66 -4.48 10.68 3.72
CA ASN A 66 -4.38 9.49 4.56
C ASN A 66 -5.48 8.47 4.26
N ARG A 67 -6.72 8.93 4.02
CA ARG A 67 -7.84 8.08 3.57
C ARG A 67 -7.52 7.32 2.29
N HIS A 68 -6.98 8.02 1.28
CA HIS A 68 -6.53 7.41 0.02
C HIS A 68 -5.53 6.28 0.26
N PHE A 69 -4.46 6.58 1.00
CA PHE A 69 -3.40 5.60 1.19
C PHE A 69 -3.85 4.41 2.05
N LEU A 70 -4.72 4.62 3.03
CA LEU A 70 -5.32 3.54 3.81
C LEU A 70 -6.10 2.58 2.89
N LEU A 71 -7.06 3.12 2.13
CA LEU A 71 -7.93 2.32 1.27
C LEU A 71 -7.13 1.61 0.17
N GLN A 72 -6.19 2.32 -0.47
CA GLN A 72 -5.31 1.72 -1.47
C GLN A 72 -4.50 0.55 -0.90
N THR A 73 -3.97 0.69 0.32
CA THR A 73 -3.17 -0.37 0.95
C THR A 73 -4.04 -1.57 1.34
N ILE A 74 -5.23 -1.34 1.92
CA ILE A 74 -6.20 -2.41 2.20
C ILE A 74 -6.56 -3.18 0.92
N VAL A 75 -6.87 -2.48 -0.17
CA VAL A 75 -7.15 -3.13 -1.47
C VAL A 75 -5.93 -3.91 -1.96
N GLY A 76 -4.72 -3.35 -1.84
CA GLY A 76 -3.49 -4.02 -2.23
C GLY A 76 -3.26 -5.34 -1.48
N GLU A 77 -3.39 -5.33 -0.16
CA GLU A 77 -3.19 -6.53 0.66
C GLU A 77 -4.30 -7.57 0.46
N THR A 78 -5.56 -7.14 0.37
CA THR A 78 -6.69 -8.06 0.15
C THR A 78 -6.66 -8.67 -1.26
N TYR A 79 -6.24 -7.91 -2.27
CA TYR A 79 -6.08 -8.41 -3.64
C TYR A 79 -5.03 -9.53 -3.76
N LYS A 80 -3.92 -9.46 -3.00
CA LYS A 80 -2.90 -10.54 -2.98
C LYS A 80 -3.48 -11.87 -2.51
N LEU A 81 -4.55 -11.84 -1.71
CA LEU A 81 -5.19 -13.01 -1.10
C LEU A 81 -6.58 -13.30 -1.69
N ARG A 82 -6.95 -12.68 -2.82
CA ARG A 82 -8.31 -12.70 -3.40
C ARG A 82 -8.87 -14.07 -3.80
N ASP A 83 -8.04 -15.10 -3.86
CA ASP A 83 -8.51 -16.48 -4.07
C ASP A 83 -9.29 -17.01 -2.85
N GLN A 84 -9.06 -16.42 -1.68
CA GLN A 84 -9.80 -16.72 -0.46
C GLN A 84 -11.03 -15.82 -0.36
N GLU A 85 -12.20 -16.43 -0.10
CA GLU A 85 -13.50 -15.76 -0.18
C GLU A 85 -13.62 -14.54 0.74
N ASN A 86 -13.07 -14.61 1.96
CA ASN A 86 -13.07 -13.48 2.89
C ASN A 86 -12.28 -12.28 2.33
N PHE A 87 -11.06 -12.51 1.81
CA PHE A 87 -10.22 -11.44 1.27
C PHE A 87 -10.73 -10.92 -0.06
N LYS A 88 -11.34 -11.77 -0.88
CA LYS A 88 -12.09 -11.37 -2.09
C LYS A 88 -13.18 -10.34 -1.77
N ASN A 89 -14.02 -10.66 -0.79
CA ASN A 89 -15.13 -9.79 -0.39
C ASN A 89 -14.64 -8.46 0.20
N LEU A 90 -13.55 -8.49 0.99
CA LEU A 90 -12.90 -7.26 1.46
C LEU A 90 -12.33 -6.43 0.30
N CYS A 91 -11.66 -7.07 -0.67
CA CYS A 91 -11.11 -6.40 -1.84
C CYS A 91 -12.21 -5.71 -2.66
N LEU A 92 -13.34 -6.39 -2.92
CA LEU A 92 -14.50 -5.81 -3.59
C LEU A 92 -15.03 -4.59 -2.83
N LYS A 93 -15.33 -4.77 -1.54
CA LYS A 93 -15.89 -3.72 -0.68
C LYS A 93 -15.03 -2.47 -0.64
N TYR A 94 -13.74 -2.61 -0.33
CA TYR A 94 -12.87 -1.44 -0.17
C TYR A 94 -12.44 -0.82 -1.49
N SER A 95 -12.48 -1.57 -2.60
CA SER A 95 -12.34 -0.98 -3.93
C SER A 95 -13.52 -0.07 -4.26
N GLU A 96 -14.76 -0.52 -3.99
CA GLU A 96 -15.97 0.29 -4.22
C GLU A 96 -15.99 1.55 -3.37
N ILE A 97 -15.67 1.44 -2.08
CA ILE A 97 -15.55 2.59 -1.18
C ILE A 97 -14.51 3.58 -1.71
N HIS A 98 -13.32 3.10 -2.10
CA HIS A 98 -12.27 3.98 -2.58
C HIS A 98 -12.66 4.69 -3.88
N LEU A 99 -13.28 4.00 -4.85
CA LEU A 99 -13.74 4.60 -6.09
C LEU A 99 -14.89 5.61 -5.86
N LEU A 100 -15.78 5.32 -4.92
CA LEU A 100 -16.88 6.23 -4.55
C LEU A 100 -16.35 7.53 -3.93
N GLU A 101 -15.35 7.44 -3.06
CA GLU A 101 -14.70 8.58 -2.41
C GLU A 101 -13.65 9.27 -3.32
N PHE A 102 -13.26 8.62 -4.42
CA PHE A 102 -12.16 9.07 -5.27
C PHE A 102 -12.30 10.50 -5.85
N PRO A 103 -13.50 11.00 -6.23
CA PRO A 103 -13.64 12.37 -6.73
C PRO A 103 -13.11 13.43 -5.77
N GLU A 104 -13.37 13.29 -4.47
CA GLU A 104 -12.89 14.22 -3.44
C GLU A 104 -11.41 13.98 -3.12
N ILE A 105 -11.03 12.70 -3.00
CA ILE A 105 -9.64 12.28 -2.80
C ILE A 105 -8.73 12.82 -3.91
N ALA A 106 -9.14 12.73 -5.17
CA ALA A 106 -8.34 13.17 -6.31
C ALA A 106 -8.04 14.68 -6.26
N LEU A 107 -8.99 15.49 -5.78
CA LEU A 107 -8.78 16.93 -5.59
C LEU A 107 -7.74 17.19 -4.49
N ALA A 108 -7.85 16.47 -3.37
CA ALA A 108 -6.89 16.59 -2.27
C ALA A 108 -5.47 16.13 -2.69
N LEU A 109 -5.36 14.98 -3.37
CA LEU A 109 -4.09 14.46 -3.87
C LEU A 109 -3.45 15.40 -4.89
N LYS A 110 -4.21 15.95 -5.84
CA LYS A 110 -3.67 16.93 -6.79
C LYS A 110 -3.13 18.16 -6.07
N LYS A 111 -3.81 18.63 -5.02
CA LYS A 111 -3.33 19.76 -4.23
C LYS A 111 -2.02 19.43 -3.49
N ASP A 112 -1.93 18.23 -2.94
CA ASP A 112 -0.78 17.76 -2.17
C ASP A 112 0.44 17.43 -3.05
N MET A 113 0.21 17.03 -4.31
CA MET A 113 1.22 16.53 -5.25
C MET A 113 1.43 17.44 -6.46
N ASP A 114 1.39 18.76 -6.26
CA ASP A 114 1.70 19.77 -7.29
C ASP A 114 0.92 19.60 -8.61
N GLY A 115 -0.35 19.18 -8.49
CA GLY A 115 -1.29 18.99 -9.60
C GLY A 115 -1.23 17.62 -10.27
N VAL A 116 -0.30 16.75 -9.89
CA VAL A 116 -0.11 15.43 -10.52
C VAL A 116 -0.66 14.34 -9.62
N LEU A 117 -1.52 13.46 -10.16
CA LEU A 117 -2.01 12.31 -9.40
C LEU A 117 -0.94 11.22 -9.31
N PRO A 118 -0.80 10.55 -8.16
CA PRO A 118 0.04 9.37 -8.06
C PRO A 118 -0.64 8.20 -8.78
N ARG A 119 0.10 7.11 -8.98
CA ARG A 119 -0.52 5.86 -9.44
C ARG A 119 -1.53 5.37 -8.40
N VAL A 120 -2.76 5.13 -8.85
CA VAL A 120 -3.83 4.57 -8.02
C VAL A 120 -4.14 3.14 -8.42
N SER A 121 -3.44 2.20 -7.77
CA SER A 121 -3.50 0.76 -8.04
C SER A 121 -4.87 0.12 -7.78
N THR A 122 -5.75 0.78 -7.03
CA THR A 122 -7.11 0.29 -6.76
C THR A 122 -7.91 0.05 -8.03
N PHE A 123 -7.87 0.98 -9.00
CA PHE A 123 -8.56 0.83 -10.28
C PHE A 123 -8.12 -0.44 -11.02
N GLN A 124 -6.81 -0.68 -11.11
CA GLN A 124 -6.26 -1.88 -11.73
C GLN A 124 -6.67 -3.17 -11.01
N ASN A 125 -6.49 -3.21 -9.68
CA ASN A 125 -6.78 -4.40 -8.89
C ASN A 125 -8.26 -4.75 -8.96
N TYR A 126 -9.12 -3.74 -8.87
CA TYR A 126 -10.57 -3.92 -8.92
C TYR A 126 -11.06 -4.35 -10.30
N ALA A 127 -10.60 -3.71 -11.38
CA ALA A 127 -10.94 -4.12 -12.74
C ALA A 127 -10.49 -5.56 -13.02
N THR A 128 -9.32 -5.97 -12.51
CA THR A 128 -8.83 -7.34 -12.65
C THR A 128 -9.73 -8.32 -11.91
N LEU A 129 -10.06 -8.04 -10.64
CA LEU A 129 -10.93 -8.90 -9.84
C LEU A 129 -12.33 -9.02 -10.44
N LEU A 130 -12.93 -7.92 -10.92
CA LEU A 130 -14.22 -7.95 -11.61
C LEU A 130 -14.17 -8.81 -12.88
N THR A 131 -13.07 -8.72 -13.65
CA THR A 131 -12.86 -9.57 -14.83
C THR A 131 -12.75 -11.05 -14.46
N GLU A 132 -12.08 -11.38 -13.35
CA GLU A 132 -11.99 -12.75 -12.82
C GLU A 132 -13.37 -13.30 -12.40
N LEU A 133 -14.27 -12.43 -11.97
CA LEU A 133 -15.65 -12.77 -11.58
C LEU A 133 -16.65 -12.77 -12.74
N GLY A 134 -16.22 -12.39 -13.96
CA GLY A 134 -17.10 -12.28 -15.12
C GLY A 134 -17.93 -10.99 -15.19
N GLU A 135 -17.67 -10.03 -14.29
CA GLU A 135 -18.33 -8.72 -14.23
C GLU A 135 -17.69 -7.74 -15.23
N PHE A 136 -17.74 -8.09 -16.51
CA PHE A 136 -16.93 -7.43 -17.56
C PHE A 136 -17.33 -5.98 -17.80
N GLU A 137 -18.62 -5.66 -17.85
CA GLU A 137 -19.13 -4.30 -18.06
C GLU A 137 -18.66 -3.39 -16.93
N LYS A 138 -18.75 -3.87 -15.68
CA LYS A 138 -18.26 -3.13 -14.52
C LYS A 138 -16.75 -2.97 -14.57
N ALA A 139 -16.00 -4.01 -14.93
CA ALA A 139 -14.55 -3.94 -15.08
C ALA A 139 -14.12 -2.89 -16.13
N ILE A 140 -14.84 -2.79 -17.25
CA ILE A 140 -14.61 -1.76 -18.29
C ILE A 140 -14.90 -0.37 -17.71
N SER A 141 -16.03 -0.19 -17.03
CA SER A 141 -16.40 1.11 -16.43
C SER A 141 -15.35 1.62 -15.43
N VAL A 142 -14.72 0.72 -14.66
CA VAL A 142 -13.61 1.06 -13.75
C VAL A 142 -12.38 1.54 -14.52
N CYS A 143 -12.05 0.91 -15.65
CA CYS A 143 -10.94 1.34 -16.50
C CYS A 143 -11.23 2.71 -17.12
N GLU A 144 -12.45 2.93 -17.61
CA GLU A 144 -12.89 4.21 -18.19
C GLU A 144 -12.85 5.34 -17.16
N MET A 145 -13.26 5.05 -15.92
CA MET A 145 -13.14 6.01 -14.81
C MET A 145 -11.66 6.36 -14.56
N ALA A 146 -10.76 5.38 -14.55
CA ALA A 146 -9.33 5.65 -14.38
C ALA A 146 -8.76 6.55 -15.49
N ILE A 147 -9.14 6.29 -16.75
CA ILE A 147 -8.78 7.12 -17.91
C ILE A 147 -9.30 8.55 -17.74
N SER A 148 -10.51 8.75 -17.23
CA SER A 148 -11.08 10.09 -16.99
C SER A 148 -10.30 10.92 -15.95
N TYR A 149 -9.52 10.25 -15.09
CA TYR A 149 -8.61 10.87 -14.13
C TYR A 149 -7.16 10.94 -14.64
N GLU A 150 -6.90 10.57 -15.90
CA GLU A 150 -5.56 10.51 -16.52
C GLU A 150 -4.61 9.57 -15.75
N LEU A 151 -5.16 8.54 -15.11
CA LEU A 151 -4.37 7.56 -14.37
C LEU A 151 -3.78 6.51 -15.31
N SER A 152 -2.59 6.03 -14.95
CA SER A 152 -1.95 4.88 -15.63
C SER A 152 -2.04 3.61 -14.81
N ASP A 153 -2.30 2.48 -15.47
CA ASP A 153 -2.23 1.13 -14.87
C ASP A 153 -0.79 0.61 -14.74
N GLY A 154 0.19 1.31 -15.30
CA GLY A 154 1.61 0.98 -15.24
C GLY A 154 2.06 -0.08 -16.24
N THR A 155 1.20 -0.49 -17.18
CA THR A 155 1.55 -1.37 -18.31
C THR A 155 1.77 -0.57 -19.60
N LYS A 156 2.42 -1.20 -20.60
CA LYS A 156 2.72 -0.54 -21.89
C LYS A 156 1.47 -0.06 -22.64
N SER A 157 0.36 -0.78 -22.52
CA SER A 157 -0.89 -0.47 -23.24
C SER A 157 -1.96 0.15 -22.35
N ASP A 158 -1.64 0.42 -21.09
CA ASP A 158 -2.48 1.10 -20.11
C ASP A 158 -3.92 0.52 -19.99
N TYR A 159 -4.84 1.32 -19.45
CA TYR A 159 -6.25 0.98 -19.30
C TYR A 159 -6.96 0.72 -20.64
N GLU A 160 -6.57 1.37 -21.73
CA GLU A 160 -7.13 1.09 -23.07
C GLU A 160 -6.84 -0.36 -23.48
N GLY A 161 -5.59 -0.79 -23.32
CA GLY A 161 -5.19 -2.16 -23.59
C GLY A 161 -5.89 -3.16 -22.68
N ARG A 162 -6.18 -2.77 -21.43
CA ARG A 162 -6.95 -3.59 -20.49
C ARG A 162 -8.40 -3.75 -20.93
N ILE A 163 -9.07 -2.66 -21.32
CA ILE A 163 -10.43 -2.68 -21.86
C ILE A 163 -10.51 -3.64 -23.05
N GLU A 164 -9.56 -3.58 -23.98
CA GLU A 164 -9.56 -4.47 -25.16
C GLU A 164 -9.37 -5.95 -24.79
N ARG A 165 -8.59 -6.25 -23.75
CA ARG A 165 -8.48 -7.63 -23.24
C ARG A 165 -9.77 -8.10 -22.56
N ILE A 166 -10.45 -7.21 -21.83
CA ILE A 166 -11.73 -7.52 -21.17
C ILE A 166 -12.82 -7.80 -22.22
N LYS A 167 -12.98 -6.92 -23.21
CA LYS A 167 -13.96 -7.11 -24.31
C LYS A 167 -13.74 -8.43 -25.05
N LYS A 168 -12.48 -8.80 -25.32
CA LYS A 168 -12.14 -10.09 -25.92
C LYS A 168 -12.56 -11.27 -25.06
N LYS A 169 -12.43 -11.18 -23.73
CA LYS A 169 -12.90 -12.25 -22.82
C LYS A 169 -14.43 -12.34 -22.78
N ASN A 170 -15.13 -11.21 -22.78
CA ASN A 170 -16.60 -11.17 -22.78
C ASN A 170 -17.19 -11.89 -24.00
N ASN A 171 -16.59 -11.67 -25.18
CA ASN A 171 -17.05 -12.26 -26.45
C ASN A 171 -16.68 -13.75 -26.65
N VAL A 172 -16.02 -14.40 -25.68
CA VAL A 172 -15.56 -15.80 -25.79
C VAL A 172 -16.44 -16.76 -24.96
N ILE A 173 -17.47 -16.25 -24.28
CA ILE A 173 -18.42 -17.03 -23.47
C ILE A 173 -19.72 -17.29 -24.26
#